data_AF-A0A3D9GIV4-F1
#
_entry.id   AF-A0A3D9GIV4-F1
#
_cell.length_a   1.000
_cell.length_b   1.000
_cell.length_c   1.000
_cell.angle_alpha   90.00
_cell.angle_beta   90.00
_cell.angle_gamma   90.00
#
_symmetry.space_group_name_H-M   'P 1'
#
loop_
_entity.id
_entity.type
_entity.pdbx_description
1 polymer ?
#
loop_
_entity_poly.entity_id
_entity_poly.type
_entity_poly.pdbx_seq_one_letter_code
_entity_poly.pdbx_strand_id
1 'polypeptide(L)'
;MMVDRSYPRMARVCFMALAWLFTVSVAIQVFFAGLALFVSPDNWLIHANFARYFSLLPLIMAVLAWTARFPGKMIRRSLGLLGMTIGMFLTAVLSSRIGMLSALHPVIAIMLFGSSIAILRRFGILTQRTHR
;
A
#
# COMPACT_ATOMS: atom_id res chain seq x y z
N MET A 1 13.93 -17.69 -21.73
CA MET A 1 13.79 -16.55 -22.66
C MET A 1 13.26 -15.34 -21.87
N MET A 2 14.12 -14.39 -21.49
CA MET A 2 13.68 -13.13 -20.88
C MET A 2 13.32 -12.19 -22.02
N VAL A 3 12.02 -12.00 -22.27
CA VAL A 3 11.54 -10.98 -23.22
C VAL A 3 11.86 -9.62 -22.61
N ASP A 4 12.75 -8.87 -23.23
CA ASP A 4 12.96 -7.46 -22.90
C ASP A 4 11.68 -6.70 -23.26
N ARG A 5 10.95 -6.23 -22.24
CA ARG A 5 9.67 -5.54 -22.40
C ARG A 5 9.87 -4.08 -22.03
N SER A 6 9.90 -3.23 -23.05
CA SER A 6 9.80 -1.78 -22.87
C SER A 6 8.40 -1.42 -22.36
N TYR A 7 8.30 -1.08 -21.08
CA TYR A 7 7.05 -0.60 -20.49
C TYR A 7 6.79 0.87 -20.84
N PRO A 8 5.52 1.29 -21.06
CA PRO A 8 5.22 2.69 -21.32
C PRO A 8 5.78 3.60 -20.22
N ARG A 9 6.57 4.61 -20.60
CA ARG A 9 7.20 5.54 -19.65
C ARG A 9 6.18 6.17 -18.70
N MET A 10 5.02 6.57 -19.23
CA MET A 10 3.94 7.15 -18.44
C MET A 10 3.39 6.17 -17.40
N ALA A 11 3.15 4.90 -17.76
CA ALA A 11 2.69 3.88 -16.82
C ALA A 11 3.70 3.64 -15.68
N ARG A 12 5.00 3.67 -15.98
CA ARG A 12 6.06 3.56 -14.96
C ARG A 12 6.02 4.74 -13.97
N VAL A 13 5.91 5.96 -14.49
CA VAL A 13 5.84 7.18 -13.66
C VAL A 13 4.58 7.18 -12.80
N CYS A 14 3.41 6.92 -13.39
CA CYS A 14 2.14 6.84 -12.66
C CYS A 14 2.20 5.76 -11.57
N PHE A 15 2.72 4.56 -11.88
CA PHE A 15 2.83 3.49 -10.89
C PHE A 15 3.77 3.87 -9.73
N MET A 16 4.91 4.51 -10.00
CA MET A 16 5.82 4.99 -8.96
C MET A 16 5.18 6.08 -8.11
N ALA A 17 4.46 7.02 -8.73
CA ALA A 17 3.76 8.09 -8.01
C ALA A 17 2.69 7.50 -7.07
N LEU A 18 1.87 6.55 -7.55
CA LEU A 18 0.87 5.85 -6.74
C LEU A 18 1.51 5.06 -5.59
N ALA A 19 2.61 4.36 -5.86
CA ALA A 19 3.33 3.61 -4.83
C ALA A 19 3.88 4.53 -3.74
N TRP A 20 4.49 5.66 -4.10
CA TRP A 20 4.96 6.66 -3.14
C TRP A 20 3.82 7.28 -2.35
N LEU A 21 2.75 7.68 -3.03
CA LEU A 21 1.55 8.24 -2.39
C LEU A 21 0.99 7.27 -1.35
N PHE A 22 0.87 5.98 -1.70
CA PHE A 22 0.40 4.96 -0.78
C PHE A 22 1.35 4.78 0.41
N THR A 23 2.66 4.66 0.18
CA THR A 23 3.68 4.52 1.23
C THR A 23 3.65 5.69 2.22
N VAL A 24 3.61 6.94 1.73
CA VAL A 24 3.56 8.13 2.57
C VAL A 24 2.23 8.19 3.34
N SER A 25 1.12 7.82 2.70
CA SER A 25 -0.20 7.77 3.37
C SER A 25 -0.21 6.77 4.53
N VAL A 26 0.44 5.60 4.38
CA VAL A 26 0.57 4.63 5.47
C VAL A 26 1.39 5.20 6.64
N ALA A 27 2.47 5.92 6.37
CA ALA A 27 3.26 6.58 7.43
C ALA A 27 2.44 7.65 8.17
N ILE A 28 1.68 8.46 7.43
CA ILE A 28 0.76 9.47 8.01
C ILE A 28 -0.31 8.81 8.86
N GLN A 29 -0.85 7.65 8.46
CA GLN A 29 -1.81 6.92 9.30
C GLN A 29 -1.25 6.48 10.63
N VAL A 30 -0.02 5.97 10.64
CA VAL A 30 0.67 5.59 11.89
C VAL A 30 0.87 6.82 12.77
N PHE A 31 1.24 7.96 12.18
CA PHE A 31 1.32 9.22 12.91
C PHE A 31 -0.02 9.66 13.50
N PHE A 32 -1.13 9.60 12.74
CA PHE A 32 -2.46 9.94 13.26
C PHE A 32 -2.95 8.99 14.37
N ALA A 33 -2.63 7.69 14.27
CA ALA A 33 -2.87 6.76 15.38
C ALA A 33 -2.03 7.16 16.62
N GLY A 34 -0.78 7.59 16.43
CA GLY A 34 0.06 8.13 17.49
C GLY A 34 -0.55 9.38 18.14
N LEU A 35 -1.06 10.34 17.35
CA LEU A 35 -1.79 11.49 17.89
C LEU A 35 -3.01 11.07 18.71
N ALA A 36 -3.73 10.04 18.27
CA ALA A 36 -4.89 9.53 18.98
C ALA A 36 -4.54 8.86 20.32
N LEU A 37 -3.39 8.20 20.38
CA LEU A 37 -2.90 7.52 21.59
C LEU A 37 -2.23 8.48 22.58
N PHE A 38 -1.43 9.43 22.10
CA PHE A 38 -0.52 10.22 22.93
C PHE A 38 -0.94 11.68 23.11
N VAL A 39 -1.84 12.21 22.27
CA VAL A 39 -2.24 13.62 22.32
C VAL A 39 -3.71 13.79 22.68
N SER A 40 -4.63 13.23 21.89
CA SER A 40 -6.08 13.26 22.18
C SER A 40 -6.83 12.16 21.42
N PRO A 41 -7.73 11.40 22.08
CA PRO A 41 -8.57 10.39 21.42
C PRO A 41 -9.43 10.92 20.26
N ASP A 42 -9.74 12.21 20.21
CA ASP A 42 -10.53 12.80 19.11
C ASP A 42 -9.83 12.64 17.75
N ASN A 43 -8.51 12.48 17.74
CA ASN A 43 -7.73 12.24 16.52
C ASN A 43 -8.04 10.89 15.86
N TRP A 44 -8.72 9.95 16.53
CA TRP A 44 -9.21 8.72 15.90
C TRP A 44 -10.13 9.02 14.72
N LEU A 45 -10.89 10.13 14.76
CA LEU A 45 -11.75 10.54 13.65
C LEU A 45 -10.93 10.89 12.40
N ILE A 46 -9.82 11.61 12.58
CA ILE A 46 -8.91 11.98 11.48
C ILE A 46 -8.24 10.73 10.92
N HIS A 47 -7.71 9.85 11.78
CA HIS A 47 -7.13 8.57 11.40
C HIS A 47 -8.12 7.71 10.58
N ALA A 48 -9.34 7.55 11.06
CA ALA A 48 -10.36 6.72 10.41
C ALA A 48 -10.84 7.30 9.07
N ASN A 49 -11.02 8.62 9.00
CA ASN A 49 -11.46 9.29 7.77
C ASN A 49 -10.35 9.31 6.71
N PHE A 50 -9.11 9.60 7.11
CA PHE A 50 -7.99 9.68 6.18
C PHE A 50 -7.78 8.36 5.43
N ALA A 51 -7.95 7.22 6.11
CA ALA A 51 -7.85 5.87 5.54
C ALA A 51 -8.63 5.68 4.23
N ARG A 52 -9.81 6.30 4.13
CA ARG A 52 -10.75 6.08 3.02
C ARG A 52 -10.27 6.69 1.70
N TYR A 53 -9.44 7.74 1.75
CA TYR A 53 -8.99 8.42 0.53
C TYR A 53 -7.98 7.62 -0.28
N PHE A 54 -7.23 6.72 0.34
CA PHE A 54 -6.15 5.97 -0.32
C PHE A 54 -6.30 4.44 -0.24
N SER A 55 -7.37 3.94 0.37
CA SER A 55 -7.63 2.49 0.53
C SER A 55 -7.73 1.73 -0.80
N LEU A 56 -8.11 2.42 -1.88
CA LEU A 56 -8.22 1.86 -3.23
C LEU A 56 -6.96 2.02 -4.09
N LEU A 57 -5.93 2.77 -3.63
CA LEU A 57 -4.69 2.91 -4.40
C LEU A 57 -4.03 1.56 -4.75
N PRO A 58 -3.97 0.56 -3.86
CA PRO A 58 -3.42 -0.76 -4.21
C PRO A 58 -4.16 -1.45 -5.36
N LEU A 59 -5.49 -1.26 -5.46
CA LEU A 59 -6.28 -1.78 -6.57
C LEU A 59 -5.95 -1.05 -7.87
N ILE A 60 -5.87 0.28 -7.84
CA ILE A 60 -5.48 1.10 -9.00
C ILE A 60 -4.08 0.70 -9.48
N MET A 61 -3.14 0.47 -8.55
CA MET A 61 -1.81 -0.05 -8.85
C MET A 61 -1.86 -1.43 -9.51
N ALA A 62 -2.69 -2.35 -9.02
CA ALA A 62 -2.84 -3.68 -9.60
C ALA A 62 -3.39 -3.63 -11.03
N VAL A 63 -4.42 -2.80 -11.27
CA VAL A 63 -5.01 -2.58 -12.60
C VAL A 63 -3.98 -1.97 -13.53
N LEU A 64 -3.26 -0.92 -13.11
CA LEU A 64 -2.23 -0.28 -13.91
C LEU A 64 -1.08 -1.26 -14.25
N ALA A 65 -0.64 -2.07 -13.29
CA ALA A 65 0.38 -3.08 -13.55
C ALA A 65 -0.08 -4.13 -14.55
N TRP A 66 -1.36 -4.50 -14.52
CA TRP A 66 -1.95 -5.44 -15.46
C TRP A 66 -2.08 -4.86 -16.87
N THR A 67 -2.67 -3.66 -17.02
CA THR A 67 -2.86 -3.00 -18.32
C THR A 67 -1.53 -2.61 -18.98
N ALA A 68 -0.55 -2.18 -18.19
CA ALA A 68 0.80 -1.88 -18.67
C ALA A 68 1.69 -3.13 -18.86
N ARG A 69 1.14 -4.34 -18.67
CA ARG A 69 1.79 -5.64 -18.86
C ARG A 69 3.08 -5.80 -18.04
N PHE A 70 3.14 -5.21 -16.84
CA PHE A 70 4.24 -5.38 -15.89
C PHE A 70 4.40 -6.85 -15.48
N PRO A 71 5.55 -7.26 -14.90
CA PRO A 71 5.72 -8.64 -14.47
C PRO A 71 4.64 -9.04 -13.47
N GLY A 72 4.09 -10.25 -13.57
CA GLY A 72 3.00 -10.71 -12.69
C GLY A 72 3.34 -10.67 -11.19
N LYS A 73 4.62 -10.59 -10.83
CA LYS A 73 5.07 -10.30 -9.45
C LYS A 73 4.59 -8.92 -8.96
N MET A 74 4.53 -7.90 -9.81
CA MET A 74 4.04 -6.55 -9.46
C MET A 74 2.54 -6.51 -9.24
N ILE A 75 1.78 -7.24 -10.07
CA ILE A 75 0.32 -7.39 -9.90
C ILE A 75 0.04 -8.07 -8.55
N ARG A 76 0.65 -9.24 -8.30
CA ARG A 76 0.47 -9.98 -7.03
C ARG A 76 0.83 -9.16 -5.79
N ARG A 77 1.89 -8.34 -5.86
CA ARG A 77 2.26 -7.47 -4.74
C ARG A 77 1.25 -6.36 -4.51
N SER A 78 0.73 -5.75 -5.57
CA SER A 78 -0.30 -4.71 -5.47
C SER A 78 -1.60 -5.30 -4.90
N LEU A 79 -1.98 -6.51 -5.32
CA LEU A 79 -3.08 -7.27 -4.72
C LEU A 79 -2.80 -7.66 -3.25
N GLY A 80 -1.56 -7.98 -2.91
CA GLY A 80 -1.16 -8.22 -1.53
C GLY A 80 -1.32 -6.97 -0.64
N LEU A 81 -0.94 -5.79 -1.15
CA LEU A 81 -1.21 -4.51 -0.48
C LEU A 81 -2.72 -4.27 -0.31
N LEU A 82 -3.53 -4.60 -1.32
CA LEU A 82 -4.99 -4.50 -1.24
C LEU A 82 -5.55 -5.43 -0.15
N GLY A 83 -5.12 -6.69 -0.12
CA GLY A 83 -5.54 -7.66 0.88
C GLY A 83 -5.18 -7.23 2.30
N MET A 84 -3.97 -6.73 2.51
CA MET A 84 -3.57 -6.15 3.81
C MET A 84 -4.38 -4.90 4.16
N THR A 85 -4.69 -4.05 3.19
CA THR A 85 -5.55 -2.86 3.40
C THR A 85 -6.95 -3.28 3.85
N ILE A 86 -7.55 -4.28 3.21
CA ILE A 86 -8.83 -4.87 3.65
C ILE A 86 -8.69 -5.43 5.08
N GLY A 87 -7.61 -6.14 5.38
CA GLY A 87 -7.29 -6.63 6.73
C GLY A 87 -7.22 -5.51 7.78
N MET A 88 -6.69 -4.34 7.44
CA MET A 88 -6.68 -3.16 8.32
C MET A 88 -8.10 -2.70 8.65
N PHE A 89 -8.99 -2.62 7.66
CA PHE A 89 -10.39 -2.25 7.89
C PHE A 89 -11.13 -3.31 8.71
N LEU A 90 -10.92 -4.60 8.44
CA LEU A 90 -11.54 -5.68 9.20
C LEU A 90 -11.12 -5.66 10.67
N THR A 91 -9.82 -5.53 10.95
CA THR A 91 -9.29 -5.49 12.31
C THR A 91 -9.72 -4.25 13.09
N ALA A 92 -9.97 -3.13 12.41
CA ALA A 92 -10.49 -1.92 13.04
C ALA A 92 -12.01 -1.98 13.28
N VAL A 93 -12.80 -2.30 12.25
CA VAL A 93 -14.28 -2.27 12.30
C VAL A 93 -14.85 -3.41 13.15
N LEU A 94 -14.25 -4.59 13.09
CA LEU A 94 -14.69 -5.75 13.86
C LEU A 94 -13.99 -5.87 15.21
N SER A 95 -13.33 -4.80 15.66
CA SER A 95 -12.44 -4.85 16.83
C SER A 95 -13.12 -5.38 18.10
N SER A 96 -14.36 -4.94 18.35
CA SER A 96 -15.19 -5.41 19.47
C SER A 96 -15.68 -6.85 19.33
N ARG A 97 -15.65 -7.43 18.12
CA ARG A 97 -16.15 -8.79 17.80
C ARG A 97 -15.03 -9.83 17.78
N ILE A 98 -13.83 -9.45 17.32
CA ILE A 98 -12.70 -10.39 17.15
C ILE A 98 -11.66 -10.29 18.26
N GLY A 99 -11.85 -9.38 19.24
CA GLY A 99 -11.08 -9.33 20.48
C GLY A 99 -9.58 -9.19 20.23
N MET A 100 -8.78 -10.11 20.78
CA MET A 100 -7.32 -10.09 20.69
C MET A 100 -6.79 -10.12 19.25
N LEU A 101 -7.55 -10.67 18.28
CA LEU A 101 -7.15 -10.63 16.86
C LEU A 101 -7.07 -9.21 16.31
N SER A 102 -7.76 -8.25 16.90
CA SER A 102 -7.67 -6.83 16.55
C SER A 102 -6.28 -6.25 16.83
N ALA A 103 -5.52 -6.85 17.76
CA ALA A 103 -4.13 -6.47 18.02
C ALA A 103 -3.19 -6.74 16.84
N LEU A 104 -3.64 -7.48 15.81
CA LEU A 104 -2.92 -7.61 14.56
C LEU A 104 -2.91 -6.33 13.73
N HIS A 105 -3.79 -5.35 14.00
CA HIS A 105 -3.86 -4.09 13.26
C HIS A 105 -2.48 -3.37 13.13
N PRO A 106 -1.75 -3.08 14.22
CA PRO A 106 -0.41 -2.49 14.11
C PRO A 106 0.61 -3.41 13.41
N VAL A 107 0.50 -4.74 13.55
CA VAL A 107 1.38 -5.70 12.86
C VAL A 107 1.17 -5.64 11.35
N ILE A 108 -0.08 -5.63 10.90
CA ILE A 108 -0.45 -5.49 9.49
C ILE A 108 -0.01 -4.11 8.98
N ALA A 109 -0.11 -3.04 9.76
CA ALA A 109 0.37 -1.71 9.37
C ALA A 109 1.87 -1.70 9.05
N ILE A 110 2.70 -2.33 9.89
CA ILE A 110 4.15 -2.46 9.67
C ILE A 110 4.42 -3.29 8.41
N MET A 111 3.72 -4.42 8.24
CA MET A 111 3.85 -5.26 7.05
C MET A 111 3.44 -4.52 5.77
N LEU A 112 2.36 -3.74 5.83
CA LEU A 112 1.83 -2.94 4.74
C LEU A 112 2.84 -1.86 4.33
N PHE A 113 3.40 -1.13 5.30
CA PHE A 113 4.44 -0.13 5.07
C PHE A 113 5.69 -0.77 4.45
N GLY A 114 6.23 -1.83 5.06
CA GLY A 114 7.43 -2.52 4.57
C GLY A 114 7.25 -3.12 3.17
N SER A 115 6.07 -3.66 2.88
CA SER A 115 5.73 -4.20 1.56
C SER A 115 5.62 -3.10 0.49
N SER A 116 5.10 -1.92 0.86
CA SER A 116 5.02 -0.77 -0.05
C SER A 116 6.42 -0.24 -0.41
N ILE A 117 7.34 -0.14 0.57
CA ILE A 117 8.75 0.19 0.34
C ILE A 117 9.44 -0.88 -0.54
N ALA A 118 9.13 -2.16 -0.33
CA ALA A 118 9.68 -3.24 -1.14
C ALA A 118 9.23 -3.17 -2.61
N ILE A 119 8.01 -2.67 -2.89
CA ILE A 119 7.56 -2.38 -4.24
C ILE A 119 8.39 -1.25 -4.86
N LEU A 120 8.56 -0.13 -4.16
CA LEU A 120 9.34 1.03 -4.62
C LEU A 120 10.78 0.63 -5.00
N ARG A 121 11.46 -0.10 -4.12
CA ARG A 121 12.85 -0.55 -4.35
C ARG A 121 12.97 -1.46 -5.57
N ARG A 122 12.07 -2.44 -5.72
CA ARG A 122 12.17 -3.42 -6.80
C ARG A 122 11.72 -2.87 -8.15
N PHE A 123 10.77 -1.94 -8.15
CA PHE A 123 10.37 -1.26 -9.38
C PHE A 123 11.50 -0.37 -9.93
N GLY A 124 12.25 0.32 -9.06
CA GLY A 124 13.46 1.05 -9.44
C GLY A 124 14.51 0.17 -10.13
N ILE A 125 14.70 -1.07 -9.65
CA ILE A 125 15.66 -2.01 -10.27
C ILE A 125 15.16 -2.50 -11.65
N LEU A 126 13.88 -2.86 -11.77
CA LEU A 126 13.30 -3.35 -13.03
C LEU A 126 13.34 -2.30 -14.14
N THR A 127 13.25 -1.03 -13.76
CA THR A 127 13.25 0.10 -14.67
C THR A 127 14.64 0.51 -15.16
N GLN A 128 15.71 0.19 -14.42
CA GLN A 128 17.09 0.39 -14.89
C GLN A 128 17.58 -0.73 -15.83
N ARG A 129 17.06 -1.95 -15.70
CA ARG A 129 17.42 -3.09 -16.57
C ARG A 129 16.85 -3.01 -17.99
N THR A 130 15.83 -2.19 -18.22
CA THR A 130 15.20 -1.98 -19.55
C THR A 130 15.89 -0.87 -20.37
N HIS A 131 16.92 -0.22 -19.82
CA HIS A 131 17.68 0.85 -20.48
C HIS A 131 19.18 0.50 -20.65
N ARG A 132 19.56 -0.76 -20.44
CA ARG A 132 20.88 -1.32 -20.79
C ARG A 132 20.67 -2.38 -21.85
#